data_AF-A0A8X6L1F8-F1
#
_entry.id   AF-A0A8X6L1F8-F1
#
_cell.length_a   1.000
_cell.length_b   1.000
_cell.length_c   1.000
_cell.angle_alpha   90.00
_cell.angle_beta   90.00
_cell.angle_gamma   90.00
#
_symmetry.space_group_name_H-M   'P 1'
#
loop_
_entity.id
_entity.type
_entity.pdbx_description
1 polymer ?
#
loop_
_entity_poly.entity_id
_entity_poly.type
_entity_poly.pdbx_seq_one_letter_code
_entity_poly.pdbx_strand_id
1 'polypeptide(L)'
;MSPLPTALTEFFTLCRNDTFARTLLYSEVPTYFTSNTSTRKFQRRKQGRAVQGNLNLYSTDALGRLYTVHPNNSECFYVRLLLINVRGPTSFQELKTVNGHACATFREAC
;
A
#
# COMPACT_ATOMS: atom_id res chain seq x y z
N MET A 1 -24.71 -4.24 3.25
CA MET A 1 -23.46 -4.96 3.59
C MET A 1 -22.30 -4.10 3.11
N SER A 2 -21.41 -3.66 4.00
CA SER A 2 -20.19 -2.97 3.57
C SER A 2 -19.29 -3.97 2.82
N PRO A 3 -18.67 -3.59 1.69
CA PRO A 3 -17.80 -4.49 0.95
C PRO A 3 -16.65 -4.97 1.83
N LEU A 4 -16.26 -6.24 1.69
CA LEU A 4 -15.15 -6.78 2.46
C LEU A 4 -13.86 -6.01 2.11
N PRO A 5 -13.02 -5.68 3.11
CA PRO A 5 -11.76 -4.98 2.86
C PRO A 5 -10.88 -5.81 1.91
N THR A 6 -10.43 -5.14 0.85
CA THR A 6 -9.40 -5.62 -0.07
C THR A 6 -8.01 -5.33 0.51
N ALA A 7 -6.97 -5.99 -0.01
CA ALA A 7 -5.59 -5.71 0.39
C ALA A 7 -5.21 -4.23 0.16
N LEU A 8 -5.72 -3.60 -0.90
CA LEU A 8 -5.47 -2.19 -1.18
C LEU A 8 -6.16 -1.26 -0.18
N THR A 9 -7.43 -1.49 0.12
CA THR A 9 -8.15 -0.69 1.12
C THR A 9 -7.59 -0.90 2.53
N GLU A 10 -7.06 -2.08 2.81
CA GLU A 10 -6.35 -2.34 4.07
C GLU A 10 -4.98 -1.65 4.10
N PHE A 11 -4.28 -1.55 2.97
CA PHE A 11 -3.06 -0.75 2.89
C PHE A 11 -3.31 0.72 3.20
N PHE A 12 -4.41 1.29 2.70
CA PHE A 12 -4.82 2.65 3.07
C PHE A 12 -5.11 2.79 4.56
N THR A 13 -5.80 1.80 5.15
CA THR A 13 -6.02 1.74 6.60
C THR A 13 -4.71 1.62 7.39
N LEU A 14 -3.77 0.83 6.90
CA LEU A 14 -2.44 0.70 7.49
C LEU A 14 -1.71 2.06 7.47
N CYS A 15 -1.70 2.75 6.33
CA CYS A 15 -1.07 4.07 6.19
C CYS A 15 -1.73 5.13 7.09
N ARG A 16 -3.03 5.05 7.37
CA ARG A 16 -3.68 5.95 8.33
C ARG A 16 -3.19 5.77 9.76
N ASN A 17 -2.87 4.54 10.13
CA ASN A 17 -2.67 4.15 11.53
C ASN A 17 -1.20 3.90 11.90
N ASP A 18 -0.31 3.74 10.91
CA ASP A 18 1.11 3.43 11.14
C ASP A 18 1.99 4.43 10.36
N THR A 19 2.75 5.25 11.11
CA THR A 19 3.64 6.28 10.54
C THR A 19 4.77 5.68 9.72
N PHE A 20 5.25 4.48 10.04
CA PHE A 20 6.25 3.79 9.24
C PHE A 20 5.62 3.30 7.93
N ALA A 21 4.39 2.78 7.96
CA ALA A 21 3.72 2.38 6.72
C ALA A 21 3.50 3.55 5.75
N ARG A 22 3.34 4.79 6.26
CA ARG A 22 3.25 6.00 5.42
C ARG A 22 4.51 6.29 4.62
N THR A 23 5.66 5.69 4.97
CA THR A 23 6.90 5.85 4.22
C THR A 23 7.08 4.80 3.12
N LEU A 24 6.15 3.84 3.00
CA LEU A 24 6.28 2.70 2.10
C LEU A 24 5.47 2.86 0.82
N LEU A 25 6.01 2.33 -0.27
CA LEU A 25 5.26 1.95 -1.46
C LEU A 25 4.48 0.67 -1.18
N TYR A 26 3.41 0.42 -1.94
CA TYR A 26 2.62 -0.80 -1.78
C TYR A 26 3.46 -2.08 -1.97
N SER A 27 4.43 -2.05 -2.89
CA SER A 27 5.34 -3.17 -3.17
C SER A 27 6.33 -3.47 -2.03
N GLU A 28 6.60 -2.50 -1.15
CA GLU A 28 7.53 -2.62 -0.01
C GLU A 28 6.82 -3.15 1.24
N VAL A 29 5.48 -3.07 1.31
CA VAL A 29 4.69 -3.51 2.48
C VAL A 29 5.04 -4.93 2.90
N PRO A 30 5.14 -5.94 2.01
CA PRO A 30 5.40 -7.32 2.42
C PRO A 30 6.77 -7.54 3.06
N THR A 31 7.72 -6.63 2.85
CA THR A 31 9.04 -6.65 3.50
C THR A 31 8.90 -6.43 5.01
N TYR A 32 7.93 -5.62 5.46
CA TYR A 32 7.80 -5.17 6.85
C TYR A 32 6.52 -5.63 7.55
N PHE A 33 5.48 -5.92 6.77
CA PHE A 33 4.17 -6.34 7.24
C PHE A 33 3.78 -7.68 6.63
N THR A 34 2.96 -8.43 7.36
CA THR A 34 2.30 -9.63 6.85
C THR A 34 0.80 -9.47 6.96
N SER A 35 0.04 -10.06 6.03
CA SER A 35 -1.42 -10.09 6.14
C SER A 35 -1.82 -11.18 7.13
N ASN A 36 -2.69 -10.85 8.07
CA ASN A 36 -3.39 -11.81 8.91
C ASN A 36 -4.62 -12.31 8.13
N THR A 37 -4.66 -13.58 7.77
CA THR A 37 -5.72 -14.14 6.91
C THR A 37 -7.10 -14.16 7.57
N SER A 38 -7.19 -14.28 8.90
CA SER A 38 -8.47 -14.30 9.61
C SER A 38 -9.07 -12.92 9.74
N THR A 39 -8.26 -11.89 9.98
CA THR A 39 -8.73 -10.51 10.13
C THR A 39 -8.63 -9.69 8.85
N ARG A 40 -7.88 -10.18 7.85
CA ARG A 40 -7.47 -9.49 6.62
C ARG A 40 -6.73 -8.17 6.86
N LYS A 41 -6.08 -8.04 8.01
CA LYS A 41 -5.32 -6.83 8.39
C LYS A 41 -3.84 -7.03 8.21
N PHE A 42 -3.13 -5.95 7.88
CA PHE A 42 -1.67 -5.96 7.95
C PHE A 42 -1.21 -5.87 9.40
N GLN A 43 -0.21 -6.68 9.75
CA GLN A 43 0.47 -6.65 11.03
C GLN A 43 1.97 -6.54 10.82
N ARG A 44 2.66 -5.78 11.67
CA ARG A 44 4.12 -5.68 11.67
C ARG A 44 4.73 -7.08 11.78
N ARG A 45 5.76 -7.37 10.99
CA ARG A 45 6.53 -8.60 11.15
C ARG A 45 7.23 -8.60 12.49
N LYS A 46 7.30 -9.78 13.10
CA LYS A 46 7.92 -10.04 14.42
C LYS A 46 9.24 -10.81 14.31
N GLN A 47 9.68 -11.11 13.08
CA GLN A 47 10.85 -11.91 12.77
C GLN A 47 11.55 -11.33 11.54
N GLY A 48 12.87 -11.52 11.45
CA GLY A 48 13.71 -11.00 10.38
C GLY A 48 14.82 -10.11 10.93
N ARG A 49 15.31 -9.18 10.10
CA ARG A 49 16.31 -8.19 10.50
C ARG A 49 15.62 -7.03 11.20
N ALA A 50 16.09 -6.64 12.39
CA ALA A 50 15.52 -5.51 13.11
C ALA A 50 15.68 -4.22 12.28
N VAL A 51 14.61 -3.44 12.17
CA VAL A 51 14.63 -2.15 11.47
C VAL A 51 15.12 -1.09 12.46
N GLN A 52 16.28 -0.49 12.17
CA GLN A 52 16.86 0.54 13.05
C GLN A 52 15.87 1.70 13.26
N GLY A 53 15.83 2.22 14.48
CA GLY A 53 14.94 3.32 14.86
C GLY A 53 13.45 2.95 14.99
N ASN A 54 13.06 1.69 14.77
CA ASN A 54 11.67 1.25 14.89
C ASN A 54 11.53 0.09 15.88
N LEU A 55 10.95 0.36 17.05
CA LEU A 55 10.73 -0.65 18.07
C LEU A 55 9.77 -1.75 17.56
N ASN A 56 10.15 -3.01 17.74
CA ASN A 56 9.37 -4.19 17.36
C ASN A 56 9.00 -4.25 15.87
N LEU A 57 9.84 -3.70 14.99
CA LEU A 57 9.68 -3.82 13.54
C LEU A 57 10.85 -4.58 12.93
N TYR A 58 10.53 -5.53 12.06
CA TYR A 58 11.50 -6.39 11.40
C TYR A 58 11.25 -6.40 9.89
N SER A 59 12.33 -6.54 9.12
CA SER A 59 12.32 -6.70 7.67
C SER A 59 12.71 -8.11 7.26
N THR A 60 12.11 -8.60 6.18
CA THR A 60 12.49 -9.87 5.53
C THR A 60 12.70 -9.64 4.04
N ASP A 61 13.28 -10.62 3.34
CA ASP A 61 13.51 -10.53 1.88
C ASP A 61 12.22 -10.75 1.05
N ALA A 62 11.05 -10.53 1.66
CA ALA A 62 9.76 -10.68 1.01
C ALA A 62 9.50 -9.49 0.08
N LEU A 63 9.19 -9.79 -1.19
CA LEU A 63 8.91 -8.81 -2.23
C LEU A 63 7.41 -8.78 -2.55
N GLY A 64 6.81 -7.58 -2.58
CA GLY A 64 5.44 -7.40 -3.01
C GLY A 64 5.29 -7.58 -4.51
N ARG A 65 4.62 -8.65 -4.93
CA ARG A 65 4.24 -8.86 -6.33
C ARG A 65 2.93 -8.14 -6.61
N LEU A 66 2.99 -7.08 -7.40
CA LEU A 66 1.82 -6.47 -8.02
C LEU A 66 1.47 -7.24 -9.29
N TYR A 67 0.24 -7.77 -9.33
CA TYR A 67 -0.27 -8.51 -10.48
C TYR A 67 -0.16 -7.71 -11.77
N THR A 68 0.12 -8.42 -12.88
CA THR A 68 0.04 -7.83 -14.21
C THR A 68 -1.40 -7.47 -14.50
N VAL A 69 -1.64 -6.19 -14.78
CA VAL A 69 -2.95 -5.69 -15.21
C VAL A 69 -2.89 -5.49 -16.72
N HIS A 70 -3.85 -6.07 -17.44
CA HIS A 70 -3.96 -5.89 -18.88
C HIS A 70 -4.32 -4.41 -19.20
N PRO A 71 -3.70 -3.77 -20.21
CA PRO A 71 -3.95 -2.36 -20.54
C PRO A 71 -5.43 -1.99 -20.77
N ASN A 72 -6.24 -2.94 -21.26
CA ASN A 72 -7.69 -2.77 -21.44
C ASN A 72 -8.45 -2.51 -20.13
N ASN A 73 -7.88 -2.83 -18.97
CA ASN A 73 -8.39 -2.43 -17.67
C ASN A 73 -7.67 -1.14 -17.24
N SER A 74 -8.04 -0.05 -17.90
CA SER A 74 -7.33 1.24 -17.82
C SER A 74 -7.26 1.77 -16.38
N GLU A 75 -8.36 1.74 -15.61
CA GLU A 75 -8.34 2.20 -14.22
C GLU A 75 -7.37 1.40 -13.35
N CYS A 76 -7.46 0.06 -13.37
CA CYS A 76 -6.57 -0.77 -12.56
C CYS A 76 -5.10 -0.63 -13.00
N PHE A 77 -4.85 -0.37 -14.28
CA PHE A 77 -3.50 -0.12 -14.79
C PHE A 77 -2.90 1.14 -14.17
N TYR A 78 -3.62 2.26 -14.15
CA TYR A 78 -3.14 3.51 -13.56
C TYR A 78 -3.07 3.43 -12.02
N VAL A 79 -4.02 2.77 -11.35
CA VAL A 79 -3.91 2.50 -9.90
C VAL A 79 -2.63 1.74 -9.58
N ARG A 80 -2.30 0.69 -10.36
CA ARG A 80 -1.06 -0.06 -10.18
C ARG A 80 0.18 0.83 -10.37
N LEU A 81 0.17 1.69 -11.40
CA LEU A 81 1.27 2.62 -11.67
C LEU A 81 1.46 3.63 -10.53
N LEU A 82 0.37 4.14 -9.95
CA LEU A 82 0.45 5.02 -8.79
C LEU A 82 0.96 4.27 -7.56
N LEU A 83 0.52 3.03 -7.30
CA LEU A 83 0.94 2.26 -6.12
C LEU A 83 2.43 1.89 -6.09
N ILE A 84 3.12 1.92 -7.24
CA ILE A 84 4.57 1.74 -7.31
C ILE A 84 5.36 3.06 -7.17
N ASN A 85 4.69 4.21 -7.24
CA ASN A 85 5.34 5.53 -7.22
C ASN A 85 4.92 6.40 -6.01
N VAL A 86 3.72 6.20 -5.47
CA VAL A 86 3.15 7.01 -4.39
C VAL A 86 3.32 6.29 -3.06
N ARG A 87 4.01 6.93 -2.12
CA ARG A 87 4.25 6.42 -0.76
C ARG A 87 3.09 6.76 0.16
N GLY A 88 2.68 5.78 0.96
CA GLY A 88 1.79 5.97 2.09
C GLY A 88 0.41 6.60 1.83
N PRO A 89 -0.25 6.42 0.67
CA PRO A 89 -1.56 7.01 0.44
C PRO A 89 -2.57 6.47 1.46
N THR A 90 -3.43 7.32 2.00
CA THR A 90 -4.43 6.91 2.99
C THR A 90 -5.83 6.68 2.41
N SER A 91 -6.00 6.96 1.11
CA SER A 91 -7.25 6.78 0.38
C SER A 91 -7.00 6.77 -1.13
N PHE A 92 -8.02 6.40 -1.92
CA PHE A 92 -7.98 6.56 -3.38
C PHE A 92 -7.85 8.02 -3.82
N GLN A 93 -8.42 8.96 -3.05
CA GLN A 93 -8.31 10.39 -3.34
C GLN A 93 -6.88 10.88 -3.15
N GLU A 94 -6.23 10.50 -2.05
CA GLU A 94 -4.81 10.82 -1.84
C GLU A 94 -3.91 10.14 -2.86
N LEU A 95 -4.22 8.89 -3.25
CA LEU A 95 -3.46 8.18 -4.28
C LEU A 95 -3.41 8.94 -5.61
N LYS A 96 -4.47 9.71 -5.94
CA LYS A 96 -4.55 10.54 -7.14
C LYS A 96 -4.33 12.04 -6.88
N THR A 97 -3.71 12.40 -5.77
CA THR A 97 -3.38 13.79 -5.44
C THR A 97 -1.92 14.08 -5.79
N VAL A 98 -1.69 15.06 -6.66
CA VAL A 98 -0.36 15.47 -7.12
C VAL A 98 -0.12 16.91 -6.66
N ASN A 99 0.98 17.15 -5.94
CA ASN A 99 1.33 18.49 -5.41
C ASN A 99 0.17 19.18 -4.67
N GLY A 100 -0.58 18.41 -3.87
CA GLY A 100 -1.75 18.91 -3.11
C GLY A 100 -3.04 19.08 -3.92
N HIS A 101 -3.04 18.81 -5.23
CA HIS A 101 -4.21 18.92 -6.09
C HIS A 101 -4.78 17.54 -6.43
N ALA A 102 -6.05 17.31 -6.10
CA ALA A 102 -6.72 16.05 -6.40
C ALA A 102 -7.11 15.97 -7.88
N CYS A 103 -6.58 14.99 -8.60
CA CYS A 103 -6.92 14.75 -10.00
C CYS A 103 -8.31 14.10 -10.15
N ALA A 104 -8.95 14.32 -11.31
CA ALA A 104 -10.24 13.71 -11.61
C ALA A 104 -10.08 12.20 -11.79
N THR A 105 -9.02 11.76 -12.47
CA THR A 105 -8.76 10.35 -12.81
C THR A 105 -7.40 9.87 -12.32
N PHE A 106 -7.22 8.54 -12.16
CA PHE A 106 -5.91 7.97 -11.87
C PHE A 106 -4.90 8.17 -13.03
N ARG A 107 -5.40 8.24 -14.26
CA ARG A 107 -4.57 8.52 -15.45
C ARG A 107 -3.93 9.89 -15.40
N GLU A 108 -4.69 10.90 -14.98
CA GLU A 108 -4.23 12.29 -14.87
C GLU A 108 -3.19 12.45 -13.75
N ALA A 109 -3.27 11.62 -12.71
CA ALA A 109 -2.32 11.64 -11.59
C ALA A 109 -0.99 10.93 -11.88
N CYS A 110 -0.88 10.18 -12.99
CA CYS A 110 0.34 9.49 -13.42
C CYS A 110 1.20 10.41 -14.28
#